data_AF-A0A966JMP5-F1
#
_entry.id   AF-A0A966JMP5-F1
#
_cell.length_a   1.000
_cell.length_b   1.000
_cell.length_c   1.000
_cell.angle_alpha   90.00
_cell.angle_beta   90.00
_cell.angle_gamma   90.00
#
_symmetry.space_group_name_H-M   'P 1'
#
loop_
_entity.id
_entity.type
_entity.pdbx_description
1 polymer ?
#
loop_
_entity_poly.entity_id
_entity_poly.type
_entity_poly.pdbx_seq_one_letter_code
_entity_poly.pdbx_strand_id
1 'polypeptide(L)'
;MPELLITLEAMKKKEHDEKKFQASLKGVDIGNYKEEEKSTSFDDVRLRAAGINASSEDVVSLQGAFAAQAGFGIGAGLGYSKE
;
A
#
# COMPACT_ATOMS: atom_id res chain seq x y z
N MET A 1 0.42 13.62 8.50
CA MET A 1 0.71 13.73 9.94
C MET A 1 1.20 12.37 10.44
N PRO A 2 2.52 12.14 10.47
CA PRO A 2 3.09 10.83 10.80
C PRO A 2 2.80 10.37 12.24
N GLU A 3 2.71 11.32 13.17
CA GLU A 3 2.38 11.07 14.59
C GLU A 3 1.05 10.32 14.78
N LEU A 4 0.02 10.70 14.02
CA LEU A 4 -1.31 10.06 14.11
C LEU A 4 -1.26 8.61 13.63
N LEU A 5 -0.44 8.31 12.63
CA LEU A 5 -0.28 6.96 12.10
C LEU A 5 0.36 6.05 13.14
N ILE A 6 1.41 6.54 13.81
CA ILE A 6 2.11 5.83 14.88
C ILE A 6 1.16 5.56 16.06
N THR A 7 0.35 6.55 16.45
CA THR A 7 -0.64 6.34 17.51
C THR A 7 -1.70 5.29 17.14
N LEU A 8 -2.16 5.30 15.88
CA LEU A 8 -3.13 4.33 15.38
C LEU A 8 -2.56 2.91 15.33
N GLU A 9 -1.29 2.76 14.94
CA GLU A 9 -0.58 1.48 14.95
C GLU A 9 -0.38 0.95 16.37
N ALA A 10 0.02 1.82 17.31
CA ALA A 10 0.12 1.47 18.73
C ALA A 10 -1.22 1.03 19.33
N MET A 11 -2.32 1.70 18.97
CA MET A 11 -3.68 1.29 19.37
C MET A 11 -4.06 -0.09 18.82
N LYS A 12 -3.81 -0.34 17.53
CA LYS A 12 -4.09 -1.64 16.89
C LYS A 12 -3.33 -2.79 17.56
N LYS A 13 -2.06 -2.58 17.88
CA LYS A 13 -1.24 -3.57 18.59
C LYS A 13 -1.81 -3.90 19.96
N LYS A 14 -2.19 -2.87 20.73
CA LYS A 14 -2.81 -3.04 22.05
C LYS A 14 -4.12 -3.83 21.98
N GLU A 15 -5.00 -3.51 21.04
CA GLU A 15 -6.26 -4.25 20.85
C GLU A 15 -6.03 -5.71 20.45
N HIS A 16 -5.02 -5.98 19.61
CA HIS A 16 -4.70 -7.34 19.21
C HIS A 16 -4.22 -8.18 20.40
N ASP A 17 -3.37 -7.62 21.27
CA ASP A 17 -2.88 -8.31 22.46
C ASP A 17 -4.03 -8.62 23.44
N GLU A 18 -4.98 -7.71 23.60
CA GLU A 18 -6.18 -7.94 24.42
C GLU A 18 -7.04 -9.07 23.84
N LYS A 19 -7.27 -9.07 22.52
CA LYS A 19 -7.99 -10.16 21.84
C LYS A 19 -7.25 -11.48 21.94
N LYS A 20 -5.91 -11.47 21.87
CA LYS A 20 -5.08 -12.66 22.02
C LYS A 20 -5.23 -13.25 23.42
N PHE A 21 -5.19 -12.41 24.44
CA PHE A 21 -5.44 -12.82 25.82
C PHE A 21 -6.83 -13.45 25.99
N GLN A 22 -7.88 -12.80 25.47
CA GLN A 22 -9.24 -13.33 25.52
C GLN A 22 -9.42 -14.63 24.71
N ALA A 23 -8.79 -14.75 23.56
CA ALA A 23 -8.82 -15.96 22.75
C ALA A 23 -8.08 -17.11 23.45
N SER A 24 -6.94 -16.83 24.07
CA SER A 24 -6.16 -17.80 24.85
C SER A 24 -6.96 -18.36 26.03
N LEU A 25 -7.74 -17.52 26.71
CA LEU A 25 -8.69 -17.97 27.75
C LEU A 25 -9.74 -18.95 27.23
N LYS A 26 -10.12 -18.81 25.94
CA LYS A 26 -11.06 -19.71 25.26
C LYS A 26 -10.37 -20.91 24.60
N GLY A 27 -9.05 -21.06 24.77
CA GLY A 27 -8.25 -22.11 24.14
C GLY A 27 -8.06 -21.92 22.63
N VAL A 28 -8.28 -20.72 22.10
CA VAL A 28 -8.11 -20.40 20.67
C VAL A 28 -6.84 -19.56 20.50
N ASP A 29 -5.92 -20.02 19.65
CA ASP A 29 -4.73 -19.25 19.29
C ASP A 29 -4.99 -18.42 18.03
N ILE A 30 -4.87 -17.10 18.15
CA ILE A 30 -5.00 -16.14 17.04
C ILE A 30 -3.65 -15.71 16.45
N GLY A 31 -2.55 -16.28 16.95
CA GLY A 31 -1.20 -16.02 16.46
C GLY A 31 -0.59 -14.71 16.99
N ASN A 32 0.49 -14.28 16.33
CA ASN A 32 1.17 -13.02 16.65
C ASN A 32 0.66 -11.88 15.79
N TYR A 33 0.68 -10.67 16.33
CA TYR A 33 0.45 -9.46 15.56
C TYR A 33 1.51 -9.41 14.46
N LYS A 34 1.11 -9.66 13.22
CA LYS A 34 1.93 -9.40 12.05
C LYS A 34 1.72 -7.93 11.72
N GLU A 35 2.74 -7.11 11.88
CA GLU A 35 2.83 -5.87 11.11
C GLU A 35 2.70 -6.31 9.66
N GLU A 36 1.59 -5.94 9.02
CA GLU A 36 1.30 -6.33 7.65
C GLU A 36 2.56 -6.06 6.81
N GLU A 37 3.14 -7.12 6.22
CA GLU A 37 4.14 -6.97 5.16
C GLU A 37 3.51 -6.07 4.10
N LYS A 38 3.89 -4.78 4.12
CA LYS A 38 3.53 -3.71 3.17
C LYS A 38 2.34 -4.09 2.32
N SER A 39 1.15 -4.12 2.94
CA SER A 39 -0.08 -4.46 2.23
C SER A 39 -0.19 -3.53 1.02
N THR A 40 -0.58 -4.11 -0.13
CA THR A 40 -0.78 -3.44 -1.43
C THR A 40 -1.23 -1.99 -1.20
N SER A 41 -0.39 -1.03 -1.58
CA SER A 41 -0.67 0.39 -1.39
C SER A 41 -2.03 0.73 -1.99
N PHE A 42 -2.71 1.75 -1.48
CA PHE A 42 -3.95 2.22 -2.10
C PHE A 42 -3.78 2.49 -3.61
N ASP A 43 -2.60 2.98 -4.00
CA ASP A 43 -2.26 3.18 -5.41
C ASP A 43 -2.10 1.86 -6.18
N ASP A 44 -1.53 0.83 -5.56
CA ASP A 44 -1.46 -0.51 -6.15
C ASP A 44 -2.87 -1.11 -6.35
N VAL A 45 -3.82 -0.85 -5.44
CA VAL A 45 -5.23 -1.26 -5.59
C VAL A 45 -5.88 -0.51 -6.75
N ARG A 46 -5.61 0.80 -6.88
CA ARG A 46 -6.14 1.64 -7.94
C ARG A 46 -5.60 1.23 -9.32
N LEU A 47 -4.33 0.88 -9.41
CA LEU A 47 -3.70 0.35 -10.62
C LEU A 47 -4.30 -1.01 -11.00
N ARG A 48 -4.48 -1.91 -10.02
CA ARG A 48 -5.14 -3.20 -10.24
C ARG A 48 -6.58 -3.05 -10.75
N ALA A 49 -7.34 -2.10 -10.21
CA ALA A 49 -8.71 -1.81 -10.66
C ALA A 49 -8.74 -1.26 -12.11
N ALA A 50 -7.69 -0.58 -12.54
CA ALA A 50 -7.51 -0.12 -13.92
C ALA A 50 -6.99 -1.23 -14.87
N GLY A 51 -6.80 -2.45 -14.38
CA GLY A 51 -6.26 -3.57 -15.16
C GLY A 51 -4.73 -3.56 -15.31
N ILE A 52 -4.04 -2.70 -14.57
CA ILE A 52 -2.58 -2.58 -14.58
C ILE A 52 -2.03 -3.47 -13.47
N ASN A 53 -1.48 -4.62 -13.83
CA ASN A 53 -0.85 -5.55 -12.90
C ASN A 53 0.62 -5.20 -12.68
N ALA A 54 0.86 -4.07 -12.00
CA ALA A 54 2.21 -3.66 -11.63
C ALA A 54 2.25 -2.99 -10.26
N SER A 55 3.45 -2.94 -9.69
CA SER A 55 3.71 -2.21 -8.45
C SER A 55 3.79 -0.72 -8.76
N SER A 56 3.25 0.12 -7.87
CA SER A 56 3.41 1.58 -7.91
C SER A 56 4.87 2.06 -7.94
N GLU A 57 5.82 1.19 -7.58
CA GLU A 57 7.27 1.45 -7.65
C GLU A 57 7.84 1.30 -9.08
N ASP A 58 7.09 0.73 -10.03
CA ASP A 58 7.52 0.56 -11.43
C ASP A 58 6.98 1.67 -12.34
N VAL A 59 7.85 2.61 -12.69
CA VAL A 59 7.55 3.75 -13.58
C VAL A 59 7.19 3.34 -15.01
N VAL A 60 7.61 2.16 -15.48
CA VAL A 60 7.32 1.67 -16.84
C VAL A 60 5.87 1.19 -16.95
N SER A 61 5.27 0.81 -15.82
CA SER A 61 3.91 0.30 -15.76
C SER A 61 2.82 1.38 -15.72
N LEU A 62 3.20 2.62 -15.40
CA LEU A 62 2.30 3.78 -15.47
C LEU A 62 2.10 4.15 -16.94
N GLN A 63 0.95 3.78 -17.50
CA GLN A 63 0.57 4.14 -18.87
C GLN A 63 -0.70 5.00 -18.88
N GLY A 64 -0.78 5.92 -19.85
CA GLY A 64 -1.95 6.76 -20.07
C GLY A 64 -2.17 7.83 -19.00
N ALA A 65 -3.41 7.95 -18.49
CA ALA A 65 -3.81 9.04 -17.59
C ALA A 65 -3.05 9.05 -16.25
N PHE A 66 -2.62 7.88 -15.76
CA PHE A 66 -1.86 7.77 -14.51
C PHE A 66 -0.42 8.27 -14.67
N ALA A 67 0.20 8.03 -15.83
CA ALA A 67 1.52 8.58 -16.15
C ALA A 67 1.47 10.12 -16.17
N ALA A 68 0.48 10.69 -16.85
CA ALA A 68 0.31 12.13 -16.93
C ALA A 68 0.10 12.78 -15.55
N GLN A 69 -0.64 12.12 -14.64
CA GLN A 69 -0.80 12.57 -13.25
C GLN A 69 0.49 12.49 -12.43
N ALA A 70 1.33 11.48 -12.68
CA ALA A 70 2.64 11.32 -12.05
C ALA A 70 3.74 12.21 -12.69
N GLY A 71 3.40 13.00 -13.74
CA GLY A 71 4.35 13.87 -14.44
C GLY A 71 5.17 13.18 -15.52
N PHE A 72 4.84 11.93 -15.87
CA PHE A 72 5.46 11.16 -16.94
C PHE A 72 4.55 11.15 -18.18
N GLY A 73 5.03 11.59 -19.35
CA GLY A 73 4.18 11.54 -20.55
C GLY A 73 4.72 12.29 -21.76
N ILE A 74 4.11 12.02 -22.92
CA ILE A 74 4.39 12.73 -24.17
C ILE A 74 3.99 14.20 -23.97
N GLY A 75 4.96 15.12 -24.07
CA GLY A 75 4.78 16.55 -23.80
C GLY A 75 5.32 17.04 -22.46
N ALA A 76 5.76 16.15 -21.56
CA ALA A 76 6.41 16.49 -20.28
C ALA A 76 7.95 16.39 -20.31
N GLY A 77 8.56 16.46 -21.50
CA GLY A 77 10.03 16.39 -21.68
C GLY A 77 10.60 14.99 -21.96
N LEU A 78 9.78 13.95 -22.00
CA LEU A 78 10.16 12.57 -22.38
C LEU A 78 9.80 12.23 -23.85
N GLY A 79 9.77 13.24 -24.71
CA GLY A 79 9.54 13.05 -26.14
C GLY A 79 10.73 12.33 -26.78
N TYR A 80 10.47 11.27 -27.52
CA TYR A 80 11.48 10.64 -28.36
C TYR A 80 11.81 11.57 -29.54
N SER A 81 12.96 12.23 -29.49
CA SER A 81 13.56 12.85 -30.68
C SER A 81 14.43 11.81 -31.38
N LYS A 82 14.01 11.37 -32.56
CA LYS A 82 14.91 10.68 -33.48
C LYS A 82 15.75 11.75 -34.18
N GLU A 83 17.02 11.83 -33.82
CA GLU A 83 18.04 12.50 -34.66
C GLU A 83 18.40 11.58 -35.85
#